data_AF-A0A938RS51-F1
#
_entry.id   AF-A0A938RS51-F1
#
_cell.length_a   1.000
_cell.length_b   1.000
_cell.length_c   1.000
_cell.angle_alpha   90.00
_cell.angle_beta   90.00
_cell.angle_gamma   90.00
#
_symmetry.space_group_name_H-M   'P 1'
#
loop_
_entity.id
_entity.type
_entity.pdbx_description
1 polymer ?
#
loop_
_entity_poly.entity_id
_entity_poly.type
_entity_poly.pdbx_seq_one_letter_code
_entity_poly.pdbx_strand_id
1 'polypeptide(L)'
;MIEHLLAGFATAFSFTNLFFCFFGVTIGTLIGVLPGIGPVAGTAMLIPFTFGMNPTTAIIMLAGIYYGAMYGGSTTSILVNLPGESSSVMTCLDGYQMAQHGRAGAALGMSAIGSFIAGTLSVLGLMLLAPPLAAFAIRFGPPEYFALMALGMTLVISLVGDSMIKGLISGAFG
;
A
#
# COMPACT_ATOMS: atom_id res chain seq x y z
N MET A 1 -0.70 6.93 24.97
CA MET A 1 -1.06 5.93 23.93
C MET A 1 -2.58 5.78 23.79
N ILE A 2 -3.32 5.42 24.85
CA ILE A 2 -4.79 5.24 24.78
C ILE A 2 -5.53 6.54 24.40
N GLU A 3 -5.12 7.69 24.93
CA GLU A 3 -5.70 8.99 24.54
C GLU A 3 -5.46 9.32 23.06
N HIS A 4 -4.26 9.07 22.55
CA HIS A 4 -3.96 9.23 21.12
C HIS A 4 -4.78 8.28 20.24
N LEU A 5 -5.03 7.06 20.73
CA LEU A 5 -5.88 6.09 20.06
C LEU A 5 -7.34 6.58 19.99
N LEU A 6 -7.88 7.06 21.11
CA LEU A 6 -9.23 7.62 21.18
C LEU A 6 -9.40 8.84 20.29
N ALA A 7 -8.42 9.76 20.28
CA ALA A 7 -8.41 10.89 19.36
C ALA A 7 -8.31 10.46 17.89
N GLY A 8 -7.50 9.43 17.60
CA GLY A 8 -7.40 8.81 16.29
C GLY A 8 -8.73 8.23 15.80
N PHE A 9 -9.44 7.48 16.65
CA PHE A 9 -10.78 7.00 16.32
C PHE A 9 -11.77 8.14 16.12
N ALA A 10 -11.78 9.15 16.99
CA ALA A 10 -12.67 10.30 16.86
C ALA A 10 -12.46 11.05 15.53
N THR A 11 -11.21 11.23 15.11
CA THR A 11 -10.88 11.82 13.80
C THR A 11 -11.26 10.90 12.65
N ALA A 12 -10.99 9.60 12.73
CA ALA A 12 -11.35 8.64 11.68
C ALA A 12 -12.87 8.53 11.47
N PHE A 13 -13.67 8.60 12.54
CA PHE A 13 -15.14 8.58 12.49
C PHE A 13 -15.78 9.91 12.08
N SER A 14 -14.99 10.96 11.83
CA SER A 14 -15.51 12.20 11.26
C SER A 14 -16.14 11.93 9.89
N PHE A 15 -17.32 12.54 9.63
CA PHE A 15 -18.05 12.37 8.38
C PHE A 15 -17.20 12.68 7.15
N THR A 16 -16.39 13.74 7.22
CA THR A 16 -15.46 14.11 6.14
C THR A 16 -14.46 12.99 5.86
N ASN A 17 -13.84 12.43 6.90
CA ASN A 17 -12.82 11.40 6.73
C ASN A 17 -13.41 10.08 6.25
N LEU A 18 -14.60 9.70 6.73
CA LEU A 18 -15.32 8.53 6.21
C LEU A 18 -15.70 8.71 4.74
N PHE A 19 -16.15 9.89 4.33
CA PHE A 19 -16.49 10.17 2.94
C PHE A 19 -15.27 10.05 2.01
N PHE A 20 -14.15 10.66 2.38
CA PHE A 20 -12.90 10.55 1.62
C PHE A 20 -12.30 9.14 1.66
N CYS A 21 -12.44 8.41 2.77
CA CYS A 21 -12.05 7.01 2.87
C CYS A 21 -12.88 6.15 1.90
N PHE A 22 -14.19 6.31 1.89
CA PHE A 22 -15.09 5.60 0.98
C PHE A 22 -14.74 5.86 -0.49
N PHE A 23 -14.52 7.13 -0.85
CA PHE A 23 -14.11 7.51 -2.20
C PHE A 23 -12.75 6.92 -2.57
N GLY A 24 -11.78 7.00 -1.64
CA GLY A 24 -10.45 6.42 -1.79
C GLY A 24 -10.49 4.91 -2.02
N VAL A 25 -11.23 4.17 -1.19
CA VAL A 25 -11.40 2.72 -1.35
C VAL A 25 -12.08 2.37 -2.67
N THR A 26 -13.12 3.10 -3.05
CA THR A 26 -13.85 2.86 -4.30
C THR A 26 -12.95 3.04 -5.52
N ILE A 27 -12.22 4.16 -5.58
CA ILE A 27 -11.26 4.42 -6.66
C ILE A 27 -10.12 3.41 -6.62
N GLY A 28 -9.58 3.13 -5.44
CA GLY A 28 -8.54 2.12 -5.24
C GLY A 28 -8.96 0.78 -5.83
N THR A 29 -10.15 0.29 -5.49
CA THR A 29 -10.67 -0.98 -6.02
C THR A 29 -10.85 -0.93 -7.53
N LEU A 30 -11.37 0.16 -8.10
CA LEU A 30 -11.48 0.30 -9.56
C LEU A 30 -10.11 0.22 -10.24
N ILE A 31 -9.09 0.87 -9.67
CA ILE A 31 -7.72 0.82 -10.21
C ILE A 31 -7.11 -0.57 -10.01
N GLY A 32 -7.30 -1.20 -8.86
CA GLY A 32 -6.76 -2.53 -8.57
C GLY A 32 -7.33 -3.62 -9.48
N VAL A 33 -8.57 -3.45 -9.96
CA VAL A 33 -9.17 -4.35 -10.95
C VAL A 33 -8.55 -4.16 -12.34
N LEU A 34 -7.77 -3.12 -12.60
CA LEU A 34 -7.09 -2.95 -13.89
C LEU A 34 -5.79 -3.77 -13.91
N PRO A 35 -5.64 -4.71 -14.88
CA PRO A 35 -4.40 -5.45 -15.12
C PRO A 35 -3.16 -4.55 -15.17
N GLY A 36 -2.11 -4.91 -14.43
CA GLY A 36 -0.79 -4.29 -14.58
C GLY A 36 -0.60 -2.93 -13.90
N ILE A 37 -1.62 -2.38 -13.22
CA ILE A 37 -1.45 -1.21 -12.35
C ILE A 37 -1.38 -1.68 -10.90
N GLY A 38 -0.16 -1.80 -10.38
CA GLY A 38 0.07 -2.15 -8.98
C GLY A 38 -0.47 -1.06 -8.01
N PRO A 39 -0.84 -1.41 -6.77
CA PRO A 39 -1.33 -0.45 -5.77
C PRO A 39 -0.34 0.69 -5.45
N VAL A 40 0.97 0.44 -5.57
CA VAL A 40 1.99 1.49 -5.41
C VAL A 40 1.89 2.52 -6.56
N ALA A 41 1.74 2.06 -7.79
CA ALA A 41 1.59 2.94 -8.95
C ALA A 41 0.24 3.70 -8.89
N GLY A 42 -0.84 3.00 -8.54
CA GLY A 42 -2.18 3.59 -8.39
C GLY A 42 -2.25 4.66 -7.31
N THR A 43 -1.65 4.42 -6.14
CA THR A 43 -1.57 5.44 -5.09
C THR A 43 -0.71 6.62 -5.52
N ALA A 44 0.45 6.39 -6.13
CA ALA A 44 1.33 7.45 -6.62
C ALA A 44 0.64 8.38 -7.64
N MET A 45 -0.14 7.82 -8.57
CA MET A 45 -0.90 8.59 -9.56
C MET A 45 -1.97 9.50 -8.93
N LEU A 46 -2.48 9.12 -7.75
CA LEU A 46 -3.55 9.86 -7.05
C LEU A 46 -3.04 10.79 -5.94
N ILE A 47 -1.74 10.78 -5.64
CA ILE A 47 -1.13 11.76 -4.72
C ILE A 47 -1.52 13.21 -5.07
N PRO A 48 -1.53 13.65 -6.36
CA PRO A 48 -1.89 15.02 -6.70
C PRO A 48 -3.29 15.44 -6.26
N PHE A 49 -4.24 14.51 -6.18
CA PHE A 49 -5.60 14.79 -5.70
C PHE A 49 -5.65 15.10 -4.22
N THR A 50 -4.61 14.75 -3.47
CA THR A 50 -4.49 15.08 -2.05
C THR A 50 -3.80 16.42 -1.78
N PHE A 51 -3.24 17.06 -2.82
CA PHE A 51 -2.63 18.37 -2.67
C PHE A 51 -3.69 19.43 -2.32
N GLY A 52 -3.49 20.13 -1.21
CA GLY A 52 -4.44 21.11 -0.68
C GLY A 52 -5.49 20.54 0.29
N MET A 53 -5.50 19.23 0.52
CA MET A 53 -6.33 18.61 1.57
C MET A 53 -5.66 18.71 2.94
N ASN A 54 -6.46 18.57 4.02
CA ASN A 54 -5.89 18.38 5.35
C ASN A 54 -5.03 17.10 5.38
N PRO A 55 -3.82 17.12 5.96
CA PRO A 55 -2.90 15.98 5.97
C PRO A 55 -3.54 14.69 6.51
N THR A 56 -4.38 14.78 7.53
CA THR A 56 -5.07 13.61 8.11
C THR A 56 -6.03 12.99 7.09
N THR A 57 -6.85 13.82 6.43
CA THR A 57 -7.80 13.36 5.41
C THR A 57 -7.08 12.81 4.18
N ALA A 58 -5.98 13.45 3.76
CA ALA A 58 -5.13 12.99 2.66
C ALA A 58 -4.57 11.58 2.92
N ILE A 59 -4.00 11.37 4.12
CA ILE A 59 -3.46 10.06 4.52
C ILE A 59 -4.56 8.99 4.56
N ILE A 60 -5.74 9.32 5.09
CA ILE A 60 -6.88 8.40 5.13
C ILE A 60 -7.34 8.02 3.72
N MET A 61 -7.42 8.99 2.81
CA MET A 61 -7.80 8.74 1.41
C MET A 61 -6.76 7.87 0.69
N LEU A 62 -5.46 8.18 0.82
CA LEU A 62 -4.37 7.39 0.23
C LEU A 62 -4.32 5.97 0.79
N ALA A 63 -4.56 5.80 2.10
CA ALA A 63 -4.70 4.48 2.71
C ALA A 63 -5.89 3.73 2.11
N GLY A 64 -7.04 4.39 1.95
CA GLY A 64 -8.21 3.83 1.27
C GLY A 64 -7.90 3.36 -0.14
N ILE A 65 -7.21 4.18 -0.94
CA ILE A 65 -6.77 3.82 -2.30
C ILE A 65 -5.85 2.60 -2.26
N TYR A 66 -4.86 2.58 -1.37
CA TYR A 66 -3.90 1.48 -1.24
C TYR A 66 -4.59 0.15 -0.91
N TYR A 67 -5.40 0.13 0.14
CA TYR A 67 -6.13 -1.07 0.56
C TYR A 67 -7.18 -1.50 -0.46
N GLY A 68 -7.89 -0.54 -1.06
CA GLY A 68 -8.84 -0.80 -2.13
C GLY A 68 -8.19 -1.42 -3.35
N ALA A 69 -7.02 -0.92 -3.77
CA ALA A 69 -6.27 -1.43 -4.90
C ALA A 69 -5.68 -2.83 -4.63
N MET A 70 -5.18 -3.08 -3.42
CA MET A 70 -4.72 -4.41 -3.00
C MET A 70 -5.83 -5.46 -3.08
N TYR A 71 -7.04 -5.11 -2.65
CA TYR A 71 -8.19 -6.01 -2.75
C TYR A 71 -8.75 -6.12 -4.19
N GLY A 72 -8.75 -5.03 -4.95
CA GLY A 72 -9.12 -5.05 -6.37
C GLY A 72 -8.20 -5.97 -7.18
N GLY A 73 -6.90 -5.94 -6.91
CA GLY A 73 -5.91 -6.80 -7.54
C GLY A 73 -6.08 -8.28 -7.21
N SER A 74 -6.49 -8.62 -5.98
CA SER A 74 -6.82 -10.01 -5.65
C SER A 74 -8.06 -10.50 -6.41
N THR A 75 -9.01 -9.62 -6.71
CA THR A 75 -10.22 -9.95 -7.47
C THR A 75 -9.89 -10.36 -8.91
N THR A 76 -9.03 -9.60 -9.60
CA THR A 76 -8.54 -9.97 -10.94
C THR A 76 -7.67 -11.22 -10.93
N SER A 77 -6.79 -11.37 -9.93
CA SER A 77 -6.01 -12.59 -9.72
C SER A 77 -6.89 -13.85 -9.60
N ILE A 78 -7.96 -13.77 -8.80
CA ILE A 78 -8.87 -14.90 -8.54
C ILE A 78 -9.74 -15.23 -9.75
N LEU A 79 -10.28 -14.22 -10.44
CA LEU A 79 -11.26 -14.45 -11.50
C LEU A 79 -10.63 -14.76 -12.86
N VAL A 80 -9.49 -14.14 -13.18
CA VAL A 80 -8.91 -14.20 -14.54
C VAL A 80 -7.43 -14.60 -14.58
N ASN A 81 -6.86 -15.08 -13.46
CA ASN A 81 -5.47 -15.56 -13.36
C ASN A 81 -4.42 -14.54 -13.81
N LEU A 82 -4.70 -13.25 -13.63
CA LEU A 82 -3.80 -12.18 -14.04
C LEU A 82 -3.32 -11.40 -12.81
N PRO A 83 -2.14 -11.74 -12.27
CA PRO A 83 -1.60 -11.06 -11.09
C PRO A 83 -1.13 -9.64 -11.43
N GLY A 84 -1.60 -8.66 -10.66
CA GLY A 84 -1.12 -7.27 -10.73
C GLY A 84 0.15 -7.02 -9.93
N GLU A 85 0.44 -7.85 -8.91
CA GLU A 85 1.61 -7.76 -8.04
C GLU A 85 2.21 -9.14 -7.78
N SER A 86 3.49 -9.19 -7.41
CA SER A 86 4.21 -10.42 -7.07
C SER A 86 3.58 -11.16 -5.87
N SER A 87 3.01 -10.42 -4.93
CA SER A 87 2.29 -10.96 -3.77
C SER A 87 0.98 -11.67 -4.15
N SER A 88 0.31 -11.23 -5.22
CA SER A 88 -0.96 -11.79 -5.69
C SER A 88 -0.81 -13.06 -6.53
N VAL A 89 0.42 -13.44 -6.91
CA VAL A 89 0.70 -14.67 -7.66
C VAL A 89 0.25 -15.91 -6.88
N MET A 90 0.46 -15.94 -5.56
CA MET A 90 -0.01 -17.03 -4.71
C MET A 90 -1.54 -17.07 -4.63
N THR A 91 -2.19 -15.90 -4.67
CA THR A 91 -3.65 -15.82 -4.72
C THR A 91 -4.21 -16.36 -6.03
N CYS A 92 -3.51 -16.18 -7.15
CA CYS A 92 -3.90 -16.79 -8.43
C CYS A 92 -3.88 -18.32 -8.35
N LEU A 93 -2.83 -18.93 -7.77
CA LEU A 93 -2.68 -20.39 -7.75
C LEU A 93 -3.87 -21.10 -7.12
N ASP A 94 -4.27 -20.68 -5.92
CA ASP A 94 -5.38 -21.31 -5.20
C ASP A 94 -6.74 -20.70 -5.60
N GLY A 95 -6.79 -19.37 -5.72
CA GLY A 95 -8.00 -18.61 -5.98
C GLY A 95 -8.60 -18.86 -7.36
N TYR A 96 -7.75 -18.88 -8.39
CA TYR A 96 -8.20 -19.15 -9.76
C TYR A 96 -8.68 -20.59 -9.94
N GLN A 97 -7.99 -21.56 -9.32
CA GLN A 97 -8.48 -22.94 -9.31
C GLN A 97 -9.86 -23.03 -8.66
N MET A 98 -10.08 -22.37 -7.52
CA MET A 98 -11.42 -22.33 -6.91
C MET A 98 -12.47 -21.64 -7.79
N ALA A 99 -12.11 -20.57 -8.50
CA ALA A 99 -13.00 -19.90 -9.45
C ALA A 99 -13.38 -20.82 -10.61
N GLN A 100 -12.44 -21.60 -11.17
CA GLN A 100 -12.70 -22.59 -12.22
C GLN A 100 -13.67 -23.70 -11.78
N HIS A 101 -13.68 -24.04 -10.49
CA HIS A 101 -14.62 -25.00 -9.92
C HIS A 101 -15.99 -24.36 -9.54
N GLY A 102 -16.28 -23.15 -10.04
CA GLY A 102 -17.53 -22.44 -9.74
C GLY A 102 -17.59 -21.83 -8.33
N ARG A 103 -16.49 -21.85 -7.57
CA ARG A 103 -16.41 -21.35 -6.18
C ARG A 103 -15.78 -19.96 -6.09
N ALA A 104 -15.95 -19.13 -7.13
CA ALA A 104 -15.37 -17.79 -7.20
C ALA A 104 -15.79 -16.89 -6.02
N GLY A 105 -17.07 -16.89 -5.64
CA GLY A 105 -17.55 -16.10 -4.48
C GLY A 105 -16.91 -16.52 -3.15
N ALA A 106 -16.71 -17.82 -2.94
CA ALA A 106 -16.04 -18.32 -1.75
C ALA A 106 -14.55 -17.92 -1.74
N ALA A 107 -13.88 -17.97 -2.90
CA ALA A 107 -12.49 -17.52 -3.04
C ALA A 107 -12.32 -16.04 -2.72
N LEU A 108 -13.19 -15.18 -3.26
CA LEU A 108 -13.20 -13.74 -2.97
C LEU A 108 -13.49 -13.45 -1.49
N GLY A 109 -14.43 -14.18 -0.90
CA GLY A 109 -14.77 -14.06 0.53
C GLY A 109 -13.60 -14.46 1.44
N MET A 110 -12.92 -15.57 1.14
CA MET A 110 -11.73 -15.99 1.89
C MET A 110 -10.59 -14.96 1.77
N SER A 111 -10.36 -14.43 0.56
CA SER A 111 -9.36 -13.36 0.35
C SER A 111 -9.70 -12.10 1.15
N ALA A 112 -10.97 -11.69 1.19
CA ALA A 112 -11.42 -10.52 1.94
C ALA A 112 -11.23 -10.71 3.46
N ILE A 113 -11.69 -11.83 3.99
CA ILE A 113 -11.62 -12.13 5.43
C ILE A 113 -10.17 -12.29 5.87
N GLY A 114 -9.35 -13.02 5.11
CA GLY A 114 -7.93 -13.19 5.38
C GLY A 114 -7.20 -11.84 5.40
N SER A 115 -7.45 -10.99 4.42
CA SER A 115 -6.87 -9.64 4.35
C SER A 115 -7.32 -8.75 5.49
N PHE A 116 -8.60 -8.84 5.91
CA PHE A 116 -9.12 -8.08 7.05
C PHE A 116 -8.43 -8.48 8.36
N ILE A 117 -8.31 -9.78 8.63
CA ILE A 117 -7.67 -10.28 9.86
C ILE A 117 -6.18 -9.92 9.86
N ALA A 118 -5.47 -10.21 8.78
CA ALA A 118 -4.05 -9.92 8.66
C ALA A 118 -3.77 -8.41 8.73
N GLY A 119 -4.57 -7.60 8.04
CA GLY A 119 -4.48 -6.13 8.06
C GLY A 119 -4.72 -5.57 9.46
N THR A 120 -5.76 -6.04 10.16
CA THR A 120 -6.06 -5.61 11.54
C THR A 120 -4.93 -5.95 12.50
N LEU A 121 -4.41 -7.19 12.44
CA LEU A 121 -3.27 -7.62 13.27
C LEU A 121 -2.01 -6.80 12.94
N SER A 122 -1.76 -6.51 11.66
CA SER A 122 -0.62 -5.72 11.22
C SER A 122 -0.70 -4.27 11.72
N VAL A 123 -1.89 -3.66 11.67
CA VAL A 123 -2.12 -2.31 12.22
C VAL A 123 -1.91 -2.29 13.74
N LEU A 124 -2.40 -3.30 14.48
CA LEU A 124 -2.15 -3.42 15.92
C LEU A 124 -0.66 -3.60 16.23
N GLY A 125 0.03 -4.45 15.48
CA GLY A 125 1.49 -4.61 15.59
C GLY A 125 2.24 -3.32 15.32
N LEU A 126 1.84 -2.60 14.26
CA LEU A 126 2.39 -1.28 13.92
C LEU A 126 2.14 -0.28 15.04
N MET A 127 0.96 -0.25 15.66
CA MET A 127 0.66 0.66 16.78
C MET A 127 1.60 0.45 17.98
N LEU A 128 2.05 -0.79 18.22
CA LEU A 128 2.99 -1.13 19.29
C LEU A 128 4.43 -0.80 18.92
N LEU A 129 4.82 -1.04 17.67
CA LEU A 129 6.17 -0.83 17.16
C LEU A 129 6.45 0.61 16.73
N ALA A 130 5.43 1.39 16.36
CA ALA A 130 5.59 2.75 15.85
C ALA A 130 6.23 3.71 16.87
N PRO A 131 5.87 3.73 18.17
CA PRO A 131 6.51 4.62 19.14
C PRO A 131 8.03 4.42 19.27
N PRO A 132 8.57 3.20 19.50
CA PRO A 132 10.02 3.01 19.56
C PRO A 132 10.70 3.27 18.21
N LEU A 133 10.05 2.94 17.08
CA LEU A 133 10.59 3.27 15.75
C LEU A 133 10.70 4.78 15.54
N ALA A 134 9.67 5.54 15.92
CA ALA A 134 9.66 7.00 15.79
C ALA A 134 10.72 7.65 16.70
N ALA A 135 10.86 7.16 17.94
CA ALA A 135 11.90 7.63 18.85
C ALA A 135 13.32 7.36 18.32
N PHE A 136 13.51 6.22 17.64
CA PHE A 136 14.77 5.91 16.97
C PHE A 136 14.98 6.81 15.74
N ALA A 137 13.95 7.01 14.91
CA ALA A 137 14.02 7.85 13.72
C ALA A 137 14.38 9.30 14.03
N ILE A 138 13.84 9.89 15.11
CA ILE A 138 14.15 11.27 15.53
C ILE A 138 15.61 11.43 15.97
N ARG A 139 16.30 10.34 16.34
CA ARG A 139 17.72 10.35 16.70
C ARG A 139 18.66 10.33 15.48
N PHE A 140 18.15 10.14 14.26
CA PHE A 140 18.97 10.19 13.05
C PHE A 140 19.51 11.60 12.86
N GLY A 141 20.83 11.72 12.82
CA GLY A 141 21.51 12.96 12.54
C GLY A 141 21.84 13.09 11.04
N PRO A 142 22.50 14.21 10.68
CA PRO A 142 23.00 14.42 9.32
C PRO A 142 23.84 13.26 8.75
N PRO A 143 24.75 12.60 9.50
CA PRO A 143 25.56 11.52 8.94
C PRO A 143 24.74 10.25 8.67
N GLU A 144 23.76 9.90 9.53
CA GLU A 144 22.89 8.74 9.30
C GLU A 144 21.96 8.95 8.11
N TYR A 145 21.43 10.16 7.93
CA TYR A 145 20.66 10.52 6.74
C TYR A 145 21.50 10.45 5.47
N PHE A 146 22.74 10.96 5.50
CA PHE A 146 23.66 10.86 4.37
C PHE A 146 23.97 9.40 4.02
N ALA A 147 24.28 8.57 5.03
CA ALA A 147 24.55 7.15 4.84
C ALA A 147 23.34 6.41 4.27
N LEU A 148 22.14 6.68 4.77
CA LEU A 148 20.89 6.10 4.25
C LEU A 148 20.63 6.50 2.80
N MET A 149 20.80 7.78 2.46
CA MET A 149 20.63 8.27 1.08
C MET A 149 21.67 7.67 0.14
N ALA A 150 22.95 7.62 0.55
CA ALA A 150 24.02 7.00 -0.23
C ALA A 150 23.74 5.51 -0.45
N LEU A 151 23.34 4.79 0.61
CA LEU A 151 22.97 3.38 0.52
C LEU A 151 21.78 3.17 -0.41
N GLY A 152 20.72 3.97 -0.29
CA GLY A 152 19.56 3.93 -1.17
C GLY A 152 19.95 4.13 -2.65
N MET A 153 20.75 5.16 -2.93
CA MET A 153 21.27 5.43 -4.27
C MET A 153 22.11 4.26 -4.80
N THR A 154 23.00 3.68 -3.98
CA THR A 154 23.82 2.53 -4.40
C THR A 154 22.97 1.29 -4.70
N LEU A 155 21.90 1.03 -3.94
CA LEU A 155 20.97 -0.07 -4.20
C LEU A 155 20.18 0.15 -5.50
N VAL A 156 19.70 1.37 -5.75
CA VAL A 156 19.03 1.72 -7.01
C VAL A 156 19.96 1.48 -8.19
N ILE A 157 21.21 1.99 -8.13
CA ILE A 157 22.21 1.79 -9.17
C ILE A 157 22.51 0.28 -9.37
N SER A 158 22.57 -0.50 -8.28
CA SER A 158 22.84 -1.94 -8.33
C SER A 158 21.70 -2.75 -8.97
N LEU A 159 20.45 -2.26 -8.94
CA LEU A 159 19.32 -2.90 -9.62
C LEU A 159 19.31 -2.62 -11.14
N VAL A 160 20.01 -1.59 -11.62
CA VAL A 160 20.08 -1.21 -13.05
C VAL A 160 21.15 -2.03 -13.79
N GLY A 161 21.02 -3.36 -13.77
CA GLY A 161 21.70 -4.34 -14.65
C GLY A 161 23.13 -4.00 -15.16
N ASP A 162 23.39 -4.33 -16.44
CA ASP A 162 24.74 -4.35 -17.06
C ASP A 162 25.43 -2.99 -17.27
N SER A 163 24.80 -1.86 -16.94
CA SER A 163 25.38 -0.53 -17.22
C SER A 163 25.30 0.42 -16.04
N MET A 164 26.28 0.27 -15.15
CA MET A 164 26.50 1.12 -13.96
C MET A 164 26.54 2.62 -14.30
N ILE A 165 27.02 3.00 -15.49
CA ILE A 165 27.03 4.40 -15.97
C ILE A 165 25.62 4.92 -16.23
N LYS A 166 24.73 4.10 -16.82
CA LYS A 166 23.31 4.49 -17.04
C LYS A 166 22.54 4.56 -15.72
N GLY A 167 22.85 3.67 -14.77
CA GLY A 167 22.33 3.72 -13.40
C GLY A 167 22.75 4.99 -12.65
N LEU A 168 24.02 5.42 -12.79
CA LEU A 168 24.52 6.65 -12.19
C LEU A 168 23.90 7.91 -12.81
N ILE A 169 23.72 7.94 -14.14
CA ILE A 169 23.11 9.08 -14.83
C ILE A 169 21.61 9.20 -14.48
N SER A 170 20.87 8.10 -14.42
CA SER A 170 19.47 8.10 -13.98
C SER A 170 19.34 8.50 -12.50
N GLY A 171 20.15 7.92 -11.60
CA GLY A 171 20.14 8.29 -10.18
C GLY A 171 20.52 9.75 -9.90
N ALA A 172 21.36 10.37 -10.74
CA ALA A 172 21.75 11.78 -10.60
C ALA A 172 20.71 12.78 -11.14
N PHE A 173 19.94 12.40 -12.18
CA PHE A 173 18.95 13.28 -12.82
C PHE A 173 17.49 12.98 -12.44
N GLY A 174 17.21 11.85 -11.78
CA GLY A 174 15.87 11.38 -11.41
C GLY A 174 15.35 10.29 -12.32
#